data_AF-A5Y3S0-F1
#
_entry.id   AF-A5Y3S0-F1
#
_cell.length_a   1.000
_cell.length_b   1.000
_cell.length_c   1.000
_cell.angle_alpha   90.00
_cell.angle_beta   90.00
_cell.angle_gamma   90.00
#
_symmetry.space_group_name_H-M   'P 1'
#
loop_
_entity.id
_entity.type
_entity.pdbx_description
1 polymer ?
#
loop_
_entity_poly.entity_id
_entity_poly.type
_entity_poly.pdbx_seq_one_letter_code
_entity_poly.pdbx_strand_id
1 'polypeptide(L)'
;MATTASPPLQLATASRPHASASGGGGVGGVLLAGGCGGGVVPGRGRGRMQRRVSARSVASDRDVQGPVSPAEGLPSVLNSIGSSAIASNIKHHAEFTPLFSPEHFSPLKAYHATAKSVLDALLINWNVTYDYYNKMNVKQAYYLSMEFLQGRALTNAIGNLEITGEYAEALKQLGQNLEDVASQEPDAALGNGGLGRLASCFLDSLATLNYPAWGYGLRYKYGLF
;
A
#
# COMPACT_ATOMS: atom_id res chain seq x y z
N MET A 1 -10.79 -52.04 30.15
CA MET A 1 -11.78 -50.98 30.48
C MET A 1 -11.27 -49.68 29.88
N ALA A 2 -12.07 -49.13 28.96
CA ALA A 2 -12.10 -47.75 28.44
C ALA A 2 -10.82 -47.13 27.84
N THR A 3 -10.67 -47.36 26.53
CA THR A 3 -10.21 -46.39 25.52
C THR A 3 -11.02 -45.09 25.61
N THR A 4 -10.36 -43.93 25.70
CA THR A 4 -11.01 -42.62 25.57
C THR A 4 -10.59 -41.98 24.25
N ALA A 5 -11.49 -42.07 23.28
CA ALA A 5 -11.42 -41.38 22.00
C ALA A 5 -11.70 -39.89 22.21
N SER A 6 -10.91 -39.05 21.54
CA SER A 6 -11.19 -37.61 21.39
C SER A 6 -12.40 -37.39 20.47
N PRO A 7 -13.29 -36.42 20.75
CA PRO A 7 -14.41 -36.10 19.88
C PRO A 7 -13.96 -35.27 18.66
N PRO A 8 -14.60 -35.44 17.48
CA PRO A 8 -14.29 -34.66 16.30
C PRO A 8 -14.90 -33.25 16.38
N LEU A 9 -14.09 -32.25 16.05
CA LEU A 9 -14.53 -30.87 15.84
C LEU A 9 -15.52 -30.80 14.67
N GLN A 10 -16.76 -30.41 14.97
CA GLN A 10 -17.81 -30.16 13.98
C GLN A 10 -17.48 -28.93 13.14
N LEU A 11 -17.55 -29.13 11.83
CA LEU A 11 -17.45 -28.14 10.77
C LEU A 11 -18.70 -27.23 10.81
N ALA A 12 -18.56 -26.03 11.35
CA ALA A 12 -19.61 -25.01 11.31
C ALA A 12 -19.66 -24.38 9.92
N THR A 13 -20.59 -24.87 9.09
CA THR A 13 -20.97 -24.27 7.81
C THR A 13 -21.83 -23.03 8.07
N ALA A 14 -21.22 -21.84 8.06
CA ALA A 14 -21.96 -20.58 8.02
C ALA A 14 -22.47 -20.31 6.60
N SER A 15 -23.78 -20.47 6.44
CA SER A 15 -24.56 -20.18 5.25
C SER A 15 -24.51 -18.69 4.88
N ARG A 16 -24.21 -18.42 3.61
CA ARG A 16 -24.32 -17.09 2.99
C ARG A 16 -25.79 -16.65 2.93
N PRO A 17 -26.15 -15.43 3.33
CA PRO A 17 -27.41 -14.84 2.90
C PRO A 17 -27.23 -14.21 1.51
N HIS A 18 -28.00 -14.74 0.56
CA HIS A 18 -28.34 -14.10 -0.71
C HIS A 18 -29.03 -12.76 -0.44
N ALA A 19 -28.50 -11.66 -0.98
CA ALA A 19 -29.23 -10.43 -1.15
C ALA A 19 -29.53 -10.25 -2.64
N SER A 20 -30.80 -10.40 -2.97
CA SER A 20 -31.41 -10.23 -4.28
C SER A 20 -31.43 -8.77 -4.73
N ALA A 21 -31.21 -8.56 -6.01
CA ALA A 21 -31.34 -7.29 -6.71
C ALA A 21 -32.80 -6.85 -6.89
N SER A 22 -33.09 -5.59 -6.54
CA SER A 22 -34.12 -4.72 -7.12
C SER A 22 -33.82 -3.30 -6.61
N GLY A 23 -33.92 -2.20 -7.34
CA GLY A 23 -34.22 -1.91 -8.72
C GLY A 23 -34.03 -0.40 -8.92
N GLY A 24 -33.81 0.02 -10.17
CA GLY A 24 -34.14 1.36 -10.66
C GLY A 24 -33.17 2.50 -10.33
N GLY A 25 -32.61 3.09 -11.40
CA GLY A 25 -32.28 4.52 -11.35
C GLY A 25 -31.07 4.95 -12.17
N GLY A 26 -31.28 5.18 -13.47
CA GLY A 26 -30.59 6.27 -14.17
C GLY A 26 -29.20 5.97 -14.72
N VAL A 27 -29.17 5.45 -15.95
CA VAL A 27 -28.10 5.77 -16.91
C VAL A 27 -28.07 7.29 -17.12
N GLY A 28 -27.23 7.98 -16.35
CA GLY A 28 -26.93 9.40 -16.53
C GLY A 28 -25.84 9.56 -17.57
N GLY A 29 -26.24 9.57 -18.84
CA GLY A 29 -25.35 9.88 -19.96
C GLY A 29 -24.65 11.24 -19.76
N VAL A 30 -23.38 11.28 -20.13
CA VAL A 30 -22.61 12.52 -20.25
C VAL A 30 -23.26 13.37 -21.35
N LEU A 31 -24.07 14.36 -20.96
CA LEU A 31 -24.58 15.37 -21.88
C LEU A 31 -23.52 16.46 -22.04
N LEU A 32 -22.71 16.35 -23.10
CA LEU A 32 -21.91 17.46 -23.60
C LEU A 32 -22.86 18.48 -24.23
N ALA A 33 -23.33 19.46 -23.45
CA ALA A 33 -24.06 20.60 -23.97
C ALA A 33 -23.08 21.56 -24.69
N GLY A 34 -22.84 21.30 -25.97
CA GLY A 34 -22.20 22.24 -26.90
C GLY A 34 -23.25 23.15 -27.53
N GLY A 35 -23.44 24.34 -26.97
CA GLY A 35 -24.26 25.38 -27.60
C GLY A 35 -23.47 26.12 -28.68
N CYS A 36 -23.75 25.84 -29.95
CA CYS A 36 -23.37 26.70 -31.08
C CYS A 36 -24.58 27.55 -31.50
N GLY A 37 -24.45 28.87 -31.43
CA GLY A 37 -25.41 29.81 -32.00
C GLY A 37 -24.68 31.10 -32.37
N GLY A 38 -24.45 31.30 -33.67
CA GLY A 38 -23.71 32.44 -34.22
C GLY A 38 -24.56 33.70 -34.37
N GLY A 39 -23.90 34.85 -34.22
CA GLY A 39 -24.41 36.20 -34.52
C GLY A 39 -23.25 37.19 -34.58
N VAL A 40 -23.28 38.10 -35.55
CA VAL A 40 -22.14 38.86 -36.09
C VAL A 40 -21.81 40.16 -35.31
N VAL A 41 -20.51 40.43 -35.21
CA VAL A 41 -19.62 41.52 -34.68
C VAL A 41 -20.11 42.95 -35.09
N PRO A 42 -19.82 44.12 -34.40
CA PRO A 42 -18.48 44.49 -33.93
C PRO A 42 -18.25 45.43 -32.71
N GLY A 43 -17.05 45.34 -32.12
CA GLY A 43 -16.36 46.49 -31.51
C GLY A 43 -15.69 46.31 -30.14
N ARG A 44 -14.34 46.42 -30.13
CA ARG A 44 -13.42 46.85 -29.05
C ARG A 44 -13.13 45.91 -27.86
N GLY A 45 -11.83 45.69 -27.65
CA GLY A 45 -11.21 45.26 -26.39
C GLY A 45 -10.73 43.81 -26.35
N ARG A 46 -9.42 43.56 -26.52
CA ARG A 46 -8.80 42.26 -26.21
C ARG A 46 -8.73 42.07 -24.69
N GLY A 47 -9.84 41.70 -24.06
CA GLY A 47 -9.85 41.15 -22.71
C GLY A 47 -9.41 39.70 -22.75
N ARG A 48 -8.36 39.34 -21.99
CA ARG A 48 -8.01 37.93 -21.73
C ARG A 48 -9.21 37.24 -21.09
N MET A 49 -9.87 36.36 -21.83
CA MET A 49 -10.92 35.49 -21.31
C MET A 49 -10.28 34.46 -20.37
N GLN A 50 -10.19 34.78 -19.09
CA GLN A 50 -9.86 33.80 -18.06
C GLN A 50 -10.99 32.77 -18.03
N ARG A 51 -10.76 31.59 -18.61
CA ARG A 51 -11.61 30.42 -18.36
C ARG A 51 -11.49 30.09 -16.87
N ARG A 52 -12.51 30.46 -16.11
CA ARG A 52 -12.64 30.08 -14.70
C ARG A 52 -12.91 28.58 -14.65
N VAL A 53 -11.87 27.78 -14.46
CA VAL A 53 -12.01 26.35 -14.16
C VAL A 53 -12.63 26.25 -12.78
N SER A 54 -13.93 26.04 -12.72
CA SER A 54 -14.63 25.77 -11.47
C SER A 54 -14.50 24.28 -11.16
N ALA A 55 -13.56 23.92 -10.29
CA ALA A 55 -13.57 22.61 -9.66
C ALA A 55 -14.75 22.55 -8.69
N ARG A 56 -15.84 21.86 -9.07
CA ARG A 56 -16.89 21.51 -8.11
C ARG A 56 -16.38 20.35 -7.27
N SER A 57 -16.31 20.55 -5.95
CA SER A 57 -16.10 19.46 -5.02
C SER A 57 -17.27 18.50 -5.15
N VAL A 58 -17.02 17.26 -5.59
CA VAL A 58 -17.99 16.16 -5.48
C VAL A 58 -17.86 15.59 -4.06
N ALA A 59 -17.98 16.45 -3.05
CA ALA A 59 -18.26 15.99 -1.71
C ALA A 59 -19.77 15.73 -1.71
N SER A 60 -20.14 14.46 -1.84
CA SER A 60 -21.48 14.04 -1.44
C SER A 60 -21.65 14.46 0.02
N ASP A 61 -22.65 15.29 0.32
CA ASP A 61 -23.14 15.55 1.69
C ASP A 61 -23.55 14.21 2.28
N ARG A 62 -22.57 13.52 2.87
CA ARG A 62 -22.78 12.42 3.78
C ARG A 62 -22.36 12.99 5.11
N ASP A 63 -23.24 12.88 6.10
CA ASP A 63 -22.93 13.25 7.47
C ASP A 63 -21.56 12.69 7.82
N VAL A 64 -20.57 13.57 7.90
CA VAL A 64 -19.26 13.26 8.41
C VAL A 64 -19.54 12.95 9.86
N GLN A 65 -19.72 11.66 10.17
CA GLN A 65 -19.61 11.19 11.54
C GLN A 65 -18.33 11.83 12.06
N GLY A 66 -18.50 12.69 13.09
CA GLY A 66 -17.44 13.53 13.63
C GLY A 66 -16.18 12.70 13.87
N PRO A 67 -14.99 13.34 13.89
CA PRO A 67 -13.71 12.63 13.81
C PRO A 67 -13.76 11.41 14.71
N VAL A 68 -13.85 10.24 14.08
CA VAL A 68 -13.75 8.97 14.80
C VAL A 68 -12.40 9.09 15.50
N SER A 69 -12.44 9.12 16.83
CA SER A 69 -11.25 9.31 17.66
C SER A 69 -10.09 8.50 17.07
N PRO A 70 -8.93 9.10 16.77
CA PRO A 70 -7.79 8.40 16.18
C PRO A 70 -7.09 7.53 17.24
N ALA A 71 -7.85 6.69 17.94
CA ALA A 71 -7.45 6.04 19.18
C ALA A 71 -7.91 4.59 19.31
N GLU A 72 -8.24 3.92 18.19
CA GLU A 72 -7.95 2.51 18.07
C GLU A 72 -6.93 2.40 16.94
N GLY A 73 -5.65 2.46 17.32
CA GLY A 73 -4.56 2.30 16.37
C GLY A 73 -4.81 1.06 15.53
N LEU A 74 -4.47 1.13 14.24
CA LEU A 74 -4.31 -0.05 13.39
C LEU A 74 -3.68 -1.13 14.27
N PRO A 75 -4.27 -2.33 14.40
CA PRO A 75 -3.75 -3.31 15.34
C PRO A 75 -2.28 -3.49 15.01
N SER A 76 -1.42 -3.03 15.91
CA SER A 76 0.02 -3.17 15.81
C SER A 76 0.37 -4.59 16.19
N VAL A 77 -0.19 -5.55 15.43
CA VAL A 77 0.00 -6.99 15.60
C VAL A 77 1.49 -7.34 15.59
N LEU A 78 2.32 -6.45 15.06
CA LEU A 78 3.74 -6.60 14.85
C LEU A 78 4.62 -6.04 15.98
N ASN A 79 4.15 -5.05 16.75
CA ASN A 79 4.99 -4.38 17.76
C ASN A 79 5.24 -5.28 18.99
N SER A 80 4.60 -6.45 19.05
CA SER A 80 4.78 -7.44 20.10
C SER A 80 5.40 -8.75 19.60
N ILE A 81 5.87 -8.82 18.35
CA ILE A 81 6.47 -10.03 17.80
C ILE A 81 7.92 -10.14 18.25
N GLY A 82 8.22 -11.16 19.05
CA GLY A 82 9.59 -11.46 19.49
C GLY A 82 10.52 -11.85 18.33
N SER A 83 11.82 -11.59 18.49
CA SER A 83 12.85 -11.90 17.49
C SER A 83 12.87 -13.38 17.08
N SER A 84 12.51 -14.31 17.98
CA SER A 84 12.39 -15.73 17.66
C SER A 84 11.27 -16.06 16.65
N ALA A 85 10.12 -15.39 16.77
CA ALA A 85 9.01 -15.57 15.84
C ALA A 85 9.36 -14.99 14.46
N ILE A 86 10.05 -13.85 14.41
CA ILE A 86 10.59 -13.29 13.16
C ILE A 86 11.59 -14.26 12.52
N ALA A 87 12.51 -14.82 13.29
CA ALA A 87 13.47 -15.81 12.78
C ALA A 87 12.77 -17.03 12.18
N SER A 88 11.71 -17.52 12.84
CA SER A 88 10.90 -18.61 12.28
C SER A 88 10.16 -18.21 10.99
N ASN A 89 9.68 -16.97 10.89
CA ASN A 89 8.99 -16.49 9.68
C ASN A 89 9.96 -16.31 8.50
N ILE A 90 11.17 -15.80 8.77
CA ILE A 90 12.25 -15.72 7.78
C ILE A 90 12.59 -17.13 7.29
N LYS A 91 12.77 -18.09 8.20
CA LYS A 91 13.05 -19.49 7.84
C LYS A 91 11.89 -20.09 7.02
N HIS A 92 10.65 -19.84 7.42
CA HIS A 92 9.48 -20.26 6.67
C HIS A 92 9.50 -19.74 5.22
N HIS A 93 9.77 -18.44 5.00
CA HIS A 93 9.87 -17.91 3.62
C HIS A 93 11.05 -18.47 2.84
N ALA A 94 12.17 -18.79 3.51
CA ALA A 94 13.32 -19.42 2.88
C ALA A 94 13.03 -20.85 2.38
N GLU A 95 12.08 -21.55 3.00
CA GLU A 95 11.71 -22.94 2.70
C GLU A 95 10.46 -23.05 1.81
N PHE A 96 9.42 -22.27 2.10
CA PHE A 96 8.09 -22.38 1.48
C PHE A 96 7.81 -21.36 0.37
N THR A 97 8.62 -20.29 0.28
CA THR A 97 8.62 -19.37 -0.86
C THR A 97 10.00 -19.34 -1.54
N PRO A 98 10.56 -20.50 -1.94
CA PRO A 98 11.95 -20.56 -2.37
C PRO A 98 12.14 -19.96 -3.77
N LEU A 99 13.19 -19.16 -3.92
CA LEU A 99 13.76 -18.77 -5.22
C LEU A 99 15.06 -19.51 -5.54
N PHE A 100 15.59 -20.26 -4.58
CA PHE A 100 16.91 -20.89 -4.62
C PHE A 100 16.83 -22.34 -4.15
N SER A 101 17.90 -23.11 -4.39
CA SER A 101 18.04 -24.46 -3.84
C SER A 101 18.04 -24.45 -2.30
N PRO A 102 17.62 -25.55 -1.67
CA PRO A 102 17.46 -25.61 -0.21
C PRO A 102 18.80 -25.56 0.55
N GLU A 103 19.89 -26.02 -0.06
CA GLU A 103 21.11 -26.42 0.67
C GLU A 103 21.98 -25.27 1.20
N HIS A 104 21.83 -24.05 0.67
CA HIS A 104 22.62 -22.90 1.09
C HIS A 104 21.76 -21.70 1.46
N PHE A 105 22.00 -21.15 2.66
CA PHE A 105 21.43 -19.88 3.11
C PHE A 105 22.40 -18.74 2.81
N SER A 106 22.48 -18.37 1.51
CA SER A 106 23.30 -17.25 1.05
C SER A 106 22.73 -15.90 1.49
N PRO A 107 23.53 -14.82 1.55
CA PRO A 107 23.04 -13.48 1.88
C PRO A 107 21.89 -13.03 0.99
N LEU A 108 21.93 -13.37 -0.31
CA LEU A 108 20.85 -13.05 -1.25
C LEU A 108 19.57 -13.84 -0.93
N LYS A 109 19.67 -15.13 -0.60
CA LYS A 109 18.52 -15.93 -0.16
C LYS A 109 17.93 -15.38 1.13
N ALA A 110 18.79 -15.00 2.08
CA ALA A 110 18.40 -14.36 3.33
C ALA A 110 17.63 -13.06 3.05
N TYR A 111 18.14 -12.20 2.15
CA TYR A 111 17.44 -10.97 1.73
C TYR A 111 16.02 -11.25 1.22
N HIS A 112 15.86 -12.18 0.28
CA HIS A 112 14.53 -12.48 -0.25
C HIS A 112 13.58 -13.01 0.82
N ALA A 113 14.07 -13.88 1.72
CA ALA A 113 13.27 -14.41 2.81
C ALA A 113 12.88 -13.32 3.82
N THR A 114 13.82 -12.46 4.20
CA THR A 114 13.59 -11.33 5.11
C THR A 114 12.65 -10.30 4.50
N ALA A 115 12.81 -9.94 3.23
CA ALA A 115 11.92 -9.03 2.53
C ALA A 115 10.48 -9.55 2.47
N LYS A 116 10.29 -10.86 2.30
CA LYS A 116 8.96 -11.48 2.37
C LYS A 116 8.37 -11.46 3.77
N SER A 117 9.18 -11.74 4.80
CA SER A 117 8.75 -11.61 6.19
C SER A 117 8.30 -10.19 6.54
N VAL A 118 9.03 -9.17 6.09
CA VAL A 118 8.63 -7.75 6.29
C VAL A 118 7.39 -7.41 5.46
N LEU A 119 7.24 -8.00 4.27
CA LEU A 119 6.06 -7.78 3.43
C LEU A 119 4.78 -8.31 4.09
N ASP A 120 4.81 -9.42 4.83
CA ASP A 120 3.63 -9.93 5.55
C ASP A 120 3.06 -8.86 6.49
N ALA A 121 3.95 -8.20 7.23
CA ALA A 121 3.64 -7.09 8.10
C ALA A 121 2.97 -5.92 7.36
N LEU A 122 3.56 -5.52 6.23
CA LEU A 122 3.03 -4.44 5.40
C LEU A 122 1.67 -4.80 4.78
N LEU A 123 1.45 -6.06 4.39
CA LEU A 123 0.20 -6.52 3.79
C LEU A 123 -0.98 -6.44 4.77
N ILE A 124 -0.75 -6.78 6.04
CA ILE A 124 -1.77 -6.64 7.08
C ILE A 124 -2.20 -5.16 7.18
N ASN A 125 -1.24 -4.25 7.33
CA ASN A 125 -1.52 -2.81 7.44
C ASN A 125 -2.15 -2.23 6.16
N TRP A 126 -1.69 -2.67 5.00
CA TRP A 126 -2.23 -2.24 3.71
C TRP A 126 -3.70 -2.64 3.55
N ASN A 127 -4.06 -3.87 3.89
CA ASN A 127 -5.44 -4.35 3.81
C ASN A 127 -6.37 -3.55 4.73
N VAL A 128 -5.95 -3.29 5.97
CA VAL A 128 -6.75 -2.51 6.93
C VAL A 128 -6.94 -1.08 6.42
N THR A 129 -5.87 -0.44 5.93
CA THR A 129 -5.91 0.93 5.40
C THR A 129 -6.81 1.02 4.16
N TYR A 130 -6.69 0.06 3.25
CA TYR A 130 -7.49 0.00 2.02
C TYR A 130 -8.99 -0.17 2.31
N ASP A 131 -9.34 -1.10 3.19
CA ASP A 131 -10.73 -1.31 3.61
C ASP A 131 -11.31 -0.09 4.33
N TYR A 132 -10.52 0.54 5.21
CA TYR A 132 -10.91 1.78 5.90
C TYR A 132 -11.23 2.92 4.92
N TYR A 133 -10.34 3.18 3.95
CA TYR A 133 -10.57 4.23 2.96
C TYR A 133 -11.79 3.98 2.07
N ASN A 134 -12.06 2.72 1.71
CA ASN A 134 -13.23 2.36 0.92
C ASN A 134 -14.53 2.51 1.72
N LYS A 135 -14.56 2.08 2.98
CA LYS A 135 -15.72 2.22 3.88
C LYS A 135 -16.07 3.68 4.14
N MET A 136 -15.06 4.49 4.43
CA MET A 136 -15.24 5.91 4.75
C MET A 136 -15.47 6.78 3.51
N ASN A 137 -15.16 6.28 2.31
CA ASN A 137 -15.28 6.99 1.04
C ASN A 137 -14.66 8.40 1.08
N VAL A 138 -13.45 8.48 1.63
CA VAL A 138 -12.71 9.74 1.81
C VAL A 138 -12.22 10.28 0.48
N LYS A 139 -12.02 11.60 0.39
CA LYS A 139 -11.35 12.22 -0.76
C LYS A 139 -9.91 11.75 -0.81
N GLN A 140 -9.51 11.12 -1.92
CA GLN A 140 -8.16 10.61 -2.12
C GLN A 140 -7.34 11.54 -3.04
N ALA A 141 -6.07 11.75 -2.71
CA ALA A 141 -5.12 12.43 -3.58
C ALA A 141 -4.39 11.44 -4.49
N TYR A 142 -4.19 11.80 -5.75
CA TYR A 142 -3.49 10.98 -6.72
C TYR A 142 -2.26 11.72 -7.24
N TYR A 143 -1.08 11.25 -6.84
CA TYR A 143 0.19 11.81 -7.26
C TYR A 143 0.70 11.06 -8.50
N LEU A 144 0.59 11.69 -9.67
CA LEU A 144 1.03 11.11 -10.94
C LEU A 144 2.45 11.59 -11.24
N SER A 145 3.38 10.65 -11.42
CA SER A 145 4.75 10.93 -11.81
C SER A 145 5.25 9.88 -12.79
N MET A 146 6.09 10.29 -13.74
CA MET A 146 6.81 9.35 -14.60
C MET A 146 8.01 8.72 -13.87
N GLU A 147 8.43 9.26 -12.73
CA GLU A 147 9.59 8.80 -11.98
C GLU A 147 9.29 8.66 -10.48
N PHE A 148 9.81 7.60 -9.86
CA PHE A 148 9.82 7.37 -8.42
C PHE A 148 11.17 6.77 -8.02
N LEU A 149 11.99 7.52 -7.29
CA LEU A 149 13.31 7.08 -6.84
C LEU A 149 13.24 6.56 -5.40
N GLN A 150 12.62 5.38 -5.25
CA GLN A 150 12.33 4.79 -3.94
C GLN A 150 13.61 4.40 -3.18
N GLY A 151 14.63 3.92 -3.90
CA GLY A 151 15.81 3.29 -3.32
C GLY A 151 15.47 1.92 -2.74
N ARG A 152 16.28 1.48 -1.77
CA ARG A 152 16.08 0.23 -1.03
C ARG A 152 14.91 0.34 -0.06
N ALA A 153 14.02 -0.65 -0.09
CA ALA A 153 12.80 -0.66 0.71
C ALA A 153 12.99 -1.34 2.06
N LEU A 154 13.89 -2.33 2.19
CA LEU A 154 13.95 -3.19 3.37
C LEU A 154 14.22 -2.41 4.67
N THR A 155 15.27 -1.59 4.68
CA THR A 155 15.67 -0.82 5.87
C THR A 155 14.65 0.26 6.21
N ASN A 156 14.08 0.92 5.21
CA ASN A 156 13.03 1.92 5.39
C ASN A 156 11.75 1.30 5.96
N ALA A 157 11.34 0.13 5.45
CA ALA A 157 10.16 -0.58 5.94
C ALA A 157 10.34 -1.06 7.39
N ILE A 158 11.48 -1.68 7.69
CA ILE A 158 11.81 -2.12 9.06
C ILE A 158 11.88 -0.92 10.02
N GLY A 159 12.46 0.19 9.58
CA GLY A 159 12.53 1.43 10.36
C GLY A 159 11.16 2.04 10.64
N ASN A 160 10.31 2.16 9.63
CA ASN A 160 8.96 2.73 9.75
C ASN A 160 8.00 1.83 10.57
N LEU A 161 8.28 0.53 10.64
CA LEU A 161 7.57 -0.41 11.52
C LEU A 161 8.14 -0.44 12.95
N GLU A 162 9.24 0.27 13.21
CA GLU A 162 9.93 0.31 14.52
C GLU A 162 10.46 -1.05 15.01
N ILE A 163 10.68 -2.00 14.11
CA ILE A 163 11.10 -3.40 14.42
C ILE A 163 12.55 -3.71 14.03
N THR A 164 13.42 -2.69 14.08
CA THR A 164 14.81 -2.80 13.61
C THR A 164 15.65 -3.72 14.51
N GLY A 165 15.45 -3.64 15.83
CA GLY A 165 16.23 -4.45 16.78
C GLY A 165 15.89 -5.94 16.65
N GLU A 166 14.60 -6.24 16.54
CA GLU A 166 14.08 -7.60 16.50
C GLU A 166 14.50 -8.33 15.21
N TYR A 167 14.48 -7.63 14.07
CA TYR A 167 14.98 -8.18 12.81
C TYR A 167 16.50 -8.39 12.81
N ALA A 168 17.26 -7.48 13.45
CA ALA A 168 18.71 -7.64 13.58
C ALA A 168 19.06 -8.86 14.46
N GLU A 169 18.35 -9.06 15.58
CA GLU A 169 18.50 -10.24 16.43
C GLU A 169 18.07 -11.53 15.72
N ALA A 170 16.93 -11.51 15.03
CA ALA A 170 16.42 -12.66 14.29
C ALA A 170 17.41 -13.14 13.22
N LEU A 171 18.00 -12.21 12.46
CA LEU A 171 19.01 -12.54 11.46
C LEU A 171 20.30 -13.08 12.09
N LYS A 172 20.72 -12.53 13.24
CA LYS A 172 21.87 -13.07 13.98
C LYS A 172 21.66 -14.52 14.42
N GLN A 173 20.44 -14.88 14.85
CA GLN A 173 20.10 -16.28 15.18
C GLN A 173 20.21 -17.22 13.97
N LEU A 174 20.01 -16.70 12.76
CA LEU A 174 20.15 -17.42 11.49
C LEU A 174 21.58 -17.32 10.90
N GLY A 175 22.53 -16.74 11.64
CA GLY A 175 23.92 -16.58 11.21
C GLY A 175 24.14 -15.51 10.14
N GLN A 176 23.25 -14.52 10.03
CA GLN A 176 23.33 -13.42 9.08
C GLN A 176 23.39 -12.06 9.80
N ASN A 177 23.95 -11.06 9.13
CA ASN A 177 23.92 -9.67 9.59
C ASN A 177 22.90 -8.87 8.77
N LEU A 178 22.11 -8.01 9.43
CA LEU A 178 21.10 -7.19 8.77
C LEU A 178 21.71 -6.26 7.72
N GLU A 179 22.89 -5.71 7.98
CA GLU A 179 23.59 -4.81 7.04
C GLU A 179 24.00 -5.55 5.75
N ASP A 180 24.58 -6.75 5.90
CA ASP A 180 25.01 -7.59 4.77
C ASP A 180 23.82 -8.09 3.94
N VAL A 181 22.69 -8.32 4.60
CA VAL A 181 21.43 -8.71 3.96
C VAL A 181 20.82 -7.53 3.20
N ALA A 182 20.76 -6.35 3.83
CA ALA A 182 20.26 -5.13 3.20
C ALA A 182 21.16 -4.66 2.03
N SER A 183 22.46 -5.00 2.07
CA SER A 183 23.37 -4.69 0.98
C SER A 183 23.03 -5.44 -0.32
N GLN A 184 22.35 -6.58 -0.23
CA GLN A 184 21.93 -7.40 -1.38
C GLN A 184 20.71 -6.85 -2.11
N GLU A 185 19.97 -5.91 -1.52
CA GLU A 185 18.80 -5.32 -2.16
C GLU A 185 19.22 -4.46 -3.36
N PRO A 186 18.74 -4.78 -4.59
CA PRO A 186 18.97 -3.92 -5.74
C PRO A 186 18.13 -2.66 -5.64
N ASP A 187 18.72 -1.52 -5.96
CA ASP A 187 18.00 -0.25 -6.01
C ASP A 187 16.91 -0.28 -7.12
N ALA A 188 15.73 0.24 -6.80
CA ALA A 188 14.61 0.26 -7.74
C ALA A 188 14.87 1.23 -8.91
N ALA A 189 15.02 0.68 -10.12
CA ALA A 189 15.26 1.42 -11.36
C ALA A 189 13.98 2.11 -11.90
N LEU A 190 13.34 2.94 -11.06
CA LEU A 190 12.04 3.58 -11.33
C LEU A 190 12.11 5.11 -11.47
N GLY A 191 13.30 5.70 -11.37
CA GLY A 191 13.55 7.13 -11.53
C GLY A 191 15.05 7.39 -11.60
N ASN A 192 15.45 8.63 -11.86
CA ASN A 192 16.88 8.96 -12.04
C ASN A 192 17.32 10.19 -11.25
N GLY A 193 16.45 11.19 -11.17
CA GLY A 193 16.81 12.50 -10.64
C GLY A 193 16.05 12.89 -9.37
N GLY A 194 16.24 14.16 -8.99
CA GLY A 194 15.58 14.77 -7.84
C GLY A 194 14.05 14.80 -7.95
N LEU A 195 13.49 14.80 -9.17
CA LEU A 195 12.04 14.72 -9.38
C LEU A 195 11.48 13.40 -8.85
N GLY A 196 12.10 12.27 -9.21
CA GLY A 196 11.72 10.96 -8.71
C GLY A 196 11.92 10.84 -7.20
N ARG A 197 12.99 11.44 -6.65
CA ARG A 197 13.22 11.42 -5.20
C ARG A 197 12.19 12.25 -4.44
N LEU A 198 11.83 13.43 -4.96
CA LEU A 198 10.77 14.26 -4.40
C LEU A 198 9.44 13.50 -4.37
N ALA A 199 9.09 12.81 -5.47
CA ALA A 199 7.88 11.99 -5.54
C ALA A 199 7.87 10.89 -4.47
N SER A 200 8.97 10.16 -4.29
CA SER A 200 9.10 9.12 -3.25
C SER A 200 9.02 9.70 -1.84
N CYS A 201 9.70 10.81 -1.54
CA CYS A 201 9.62 11.48 -0.25
C CYS A 201 8.21 12.01 0.07
N PHE A 202 7.47 12.45 -0.96
CA PHE A 202 6.07 12.82 -0.80
C PHE A 202 5.20 11.63 -0.41
N LEU A 203 5.39 10.46 -1.03
CA LEU A 203 4.62 9.26 -0.65
C LEU A 203 4.90 8.83 0.79
N ASP A 204 6.16 8.87 1.21
CA ASP A 204 6.54 8.56 2.60
C ASP A 204 5.89 9.55 3.58
N SER A 205 5.98 10.85 3.30
CA SER A 205 5.35 11.89 4.13
C SER A 205 3.82 11.78 4.19
N LEU A 206 3.17 11.43 3.07
CA LEU A 206 1.73 11.21 3.01
C LEU A 206 1.31 10.02 3.88
N ALA A 207 2.09 8.94 3.87
CA ALA A 207 1.85 7.78 4.71
C ALA A 207 2.05 8.12 6.21
N THR A 208 3.14 8.80 6.58
CA THR A 208 3.43 9.19 7.98
C THR A 208 2.37 10.14 8.55
N LEU A 209 1.87 11.06 7.74
CA LEU A 209 0.84 12.04 8.15
C LEU A 209 -0.59 11.50 8.01
N ASN A 210 -0.76 10.21 7.70
CA ASN A 210 -2.05 9.53 7.55
C ASN A 210 -2.97 10.16 6.48
N TYR A 211 -2.40 10.72 5.42
CA TYR A 211 -3.18 11.27 4.31
C TYR A 211 -3.58 10.17 3.31
N PRO A 212 -4.86 10.11 2.90
CA PRO A 212 -5.32 9.14 1.89
C PRO A 212 -4.80 9.54 0.50
N ALA A 213 -3.71 8.91 0.08
CA ALA A 213 -3.07 9.22 -1.20
C ALA A 213 -2.47 8.00 -1.89
N TRP A 214 -2.38 8.07 -3.22
CA TRP A 214 -1.79 7.03 -4.07
C TRP A 214 -0.77 7.65 -5.03
N GLY A 215 0.33 6.93 -5.25
CA GLY A 215 1.31 7.23 -6.30
C GLY A 215 1.01 6.41 -7.55
N TYR A 216 0.87 7.07 -8.70
CA TYR A 216 0.75 6.42 -10.00
C TYR A 216 1.98 6.71 -10.86
N GLY A 217 2.53 5.64 -11.45
CA GLY A 217 3.69 5.70 -12.34
C GLY A 217 3.80 4.48 -13.25
N LEU A 218 4.96 4.32 -13.88
CA LEU A 218 5.26 3.23 -14.81
C LEU A 218 6.30 2.28 -14.19
N ARG A 219 6.14 0.97 -14.44
CA ARG A 219 7.11 -0.05 -13.99
C ARG A 219 8.15 -0.29 -15.08
N TYR A 220 9.24 0.47 -15.06
CA TYR A 220 10.35 0.30 -16.00
C TYR A 220 11.09 -1.02 -15.74
N LYS A 221 11.37 -1.77 -16.80
CA LYS A 221 12.11 -3.05 -16.71
C LYS A 221 13.63 -2.84 -16.58
N TYR A 222 14.15 -1.80 -17.23
CA TYR A 222 15.60 -1.59 -17.39
C TYR A 222 16.07 -0.22 -16.87
N GLY A 223 15.21 0.55 -16.19
CA GLY A 223 15.57 1.91 -15.77
C GLY A 223 15.89 2.85 -16.94
N LEU A 224 16.80 3.78 -16.70
CA LEU A 224 17.31 4.71 -17.71
C LEU A 224 18.52 4.18 -18.47
N PHE A 225 19.46 3.53 -17.77
CA PHE A 225 20.67 2.93 -18.33
C PHE A 225 21.13 1.72 -17.51
#